data_AF-A0A1I6XB99-F1
#
_entry.id   AF-A0A1I6XB99-F1
#
_cell.length_a   1.000
_cell.length_b   1.000
_cell.length_c   1.000
_cell.angle_alpha   90.00
_cell.angle_beta   90.00
_cell.angle_gamma   90.00
#
_symmetry.space_group_name_H-M   'P 1'
#
loop_
_entity.id
_entity.type
_entity.pdbx_description
1 polymer ?
#
loop_
_entity_poly.entity_id
_entity_poly.type
_entity_poly.pdbx_seq_one_letter_code
_entity_poly.pdbx_strand_id
1 'polypeptide(L)'
;MKTSKLTFHFLVGVFIFCMNTAFAQIDSLNIDYTSSPSLTIKGLNLTSKTTIKEVTKELGDATEIKEHANGEKAYFYETSGIVFFTNKNKITGLGINFNTDGDEKFPTTSFTGTLTLGEVNIFKETVSADIAGIENIEFICPFPAMCATKDRSLNIVCTAAFKDEQLTQVVFLMH
;
A
#
# COMPACT_ATOMS: atom_id res chain seq x y z
N MET A 1 81.30 -4.04 5.14
CA MET A 1 80.45 -4.25 3.94
C MET A 1 79.05 -4.59 4.41
N LYS A 2 78.05 -3.78 3.98
CA LYS A 2 76.63 -4.09 3.65
C LYS A 2 75.89 -5.12 4.50
N THR A 3 74.65 -4.98 5.00
CA THR A 3 73.46 -4.11 4.89
C THR A 3 72.45 -4.85 5.80
N SER A 4 71.56 -4.27 6.59
CA SER A 4 70.38 -3.54 6.13
C SER A 4 69.64 -2.99 7.34
N LYS A 5 69.15 -1.76 7.18
CA LYS A 5 68.23 -1.06 8.07
C LYS A 5 66.87 -1.77 8.01
N LEU A 6 66.20 -1.95 9.16
CA LEU A 6 64.76 -2.21 9.20
C LEU A 6 64.08 -0.95 9.75
N THR A 7 63.43 -0.25 8.83
CA THR A 7 62.90 1.10 9.00
C THR A 7 61.61 1.06 9.79
N PHE A 8 61.60 1.78 10.90
CA PHE A 8 60.46 2.01 11.78
C PHE A 8 59.74 3.27 11.28
N HIS A 9 58.70 3.17 10.46
CA HIS A 9 57.74 4.24 10.13
C HIS A 9 56.34 3.61 10.05
N PHE A 10 55.43 3.94 10.97
CA PHE A 10 54.41 4.99 10.79
C PHE A 10 53.44 4.67 9.65
N LEU A 11 52.21 4.25 9.97
CA LEU A 11 50.99 4.88 9.43
C LEU A 11 49.72 4.22 10.01
N VAL A 12 48.92 5.08 10.67
CA VAL A 12 47.45 5.18 10.57
C VAL A 12 46.67 3.96 11.10
N GLY A 13 46.08 4.04 12.29
CA GLY A 13 45.16 5.12 12.65
C GLY A 13 43.76 4.72 12.20
N VAL A 14 43.13 3.90 13.06
CA VAL A 14 41.70 3.69 13.26
C VAL A 14 40.85 4.86 12.72
N PHE A 15 39.64 4.51 12.25
CA PHE A 15 38.48 5.38 12.04
C PHE A 15 38.17 5.80 10.59
N ILE A 16 37.70 4.88 9.75
CA ILE A 16 36.83 5.25 8.61
C ILE A 16 35.66 4.25 8.50
N PHE A 17 34.56 4.68 9.14
CA PHE A 17 33.20 4.59 8.59
C PHE A 17 32.75 3.20 8.09
N CYS A 18 32.28 2.37 9.03
CA CYS A 18 31.19 1.45 8.71
C CYS A 18 29.95 2.29 8.40
N MET A 19 29.84 2.79 7.15
CA MET A 19 28.54 3.12 6.58
C MET A 19 27.77 1.81 6.49
N ASN A 20 27.11 1.45 7.59
CA ASN A 20 25.91 0.64 7.50
C ASN A 20 24.89 1.49 6.76
N THR A 21 24.98 1.54 5.43
CA THR A 21 23.77 1.66 4.63
C THR A 21 23.07 0.31 4.79
N ALA A 22 22.47 0.13 5.96
CA ALA A 22 21.21 -0.58 6.04
C ALA A 22 20.27 0.25 5.15
N PHE A 23 20.32 -0.01 3.84
CA PHE A 23 19.10 -0.08 3.09
C PHE A 23 18.29 -1.12 3.86
N ALA A 24 17.51 -0.64 4.84
CA ALA A 24 16.39 -1.39 5.34
C ALA A 24 15.70 -1.89 4.08
N GLN A 25 15.68 -3.22 3.91
CA GLN A 25 14.86 -3.83 2.90
C GLN A 25 13.51 -3.15 3.06
N ILE A 26 13.09 -2.39 2.04
CA ILE A 26 11.72 -1.92 1.97
C ILE A 26 10.98 -3.22 1.82
N ASP A 27 10.47 -3.76 2.93
CA ASP A 27 9.44 -4.78 2.90
C ASP A 27 8.32 -4.12 2.11
N SER A 28 8.28 -4.45 0.81
CA SER A 28 7.28 -3.92 -0.10
C SER A 28 5.94 -4.23 0.53
N LEU A 29 5.11 -3.21 0.67
CA LEU A 29 3.81 -3.36 1.27
C LEU A 29 2.97 -4.31 0.42
N ASN A 30 2.78 -5.53 0.89
CA ASN A 30 1.97 -6.51 0.18
C ASN A 30 0.53 -6.41 0.68
N ILE A 31 -0.39 -6.22 -0.27
CA ILE A 31 -1.83 -6.20 -0.07
C ILE A 31 -2.43 -7.29 -0.93
N ASP A 32 -3.12 -8.25 -0.31
CA ASP A 32 -3.72 -9.38 -1.01
C ASP A 32 -5.21 -9.42 -0.74
N TYR A 33 -6.01 -9.50 -1.81
CA TYR A 33 -7.46 -9.66 -1.77
C TYR A 33 -7.87 -10.96 -2.46
N THR A 34 -8.42 -11.91 -1.71
CA THR A 34 -8.66 -13.29 -2.18
C THR A 34 -10.13 -13.57 -2.51
N SER A 35 -10.41 -14.76 -3.06
CA SER A 35 -11.76 -15.26 -3.38
C SER A 35 -12.67 -15.48 -2.17
N SER A 36 -12.13 -15.55 -0.96
CA SER A 36 -12.90 -15.61 0.30
C SER A 36 -13.02 -14.23 0.97
N PRO A 37 -13.28 -13.19 0.17
CA PRO A 37 -12.89 -11.77 0.35
C PRO A 37 -12.11 -11.47 1.63
N SER A 38 -10.89 -12.01 1.75
CA SER A 38 -9.96 -11.63 2.81
C SER A 38 -9.02 -10.57 2.27
N LEU A 39 -8.84 -9.48 3.02
CA LEU A 39 -7.90 -8.42 2.67
C LEU A 39 -6.77 -8.42 3.70
N THR A 40 -5.56 -8.79 3.28
CA THR A 40 -4.38 -8.79 4.18
C THR A 40 -3.42 -7.67 3.81
N ILE A 41 -2.83 -7.02 4.82
CA ILE A 41 -1.78 -6.00 4.66
C ILE A 41 -0.63 -6.29 5.62
N LYS A 42 0.58 -6.51 5.11
CA LYS A 42 1.74 -6.99 5.91
C LYS A 42 1.38 -8.16 6.87
N GLY A 43 0.50 -9.07 6.43
CA GLY A 43 0.02 -10.20 7.24
C GLY A 43 -1.13 -9.89 8.21
N LEU A 44 -1.52 -8.63 8.41
CA LEU A 44 -2.73 -8.26 9.15
C LEU A 44 -3.95 -8.49 8.28
N ASN A 45 -4.85 -9.38 8.70
CA ASN A 45 -6.15 -9.55 8.05
C ASN A 45 -7.12 -8.43 8.48
N LEU A 46 -7.52 -7.60 7.53
CA LEU A 46 -8.43 -6.49 7.72
C LEU A 46 -9.88 -6.96 7.70
N THR A 47 -10.65 -6.52 8.69
CA THR A 47 -12.08 -6.78 8.84
C THR A 47 -12.78 -5.52 9.36
N SER A 48 -14.11 -5.47 9.35
CA SER A 48 -14.87 -4.37 9.98
C SER A 48 -14.72 -4.25 11.50
N LYS A 49 -14.00 -5.19 12.14
CA LYS A 49 -13.61 -5.11 13.56
C LYS A 49 -12.22 -4.55 13.77
N THR A 50 -11.38 -4.53 12.74
CA THR A 50 -10.00 -4.03 12.83
C THR A 50 -10.01 -2.56 13.19
N THR A 51 -9.16 -2.19 14.14
CA THR A 51 -9.02 -0.81 14.61
C THR A 51 -7.83 -0.13 13.96
N ILE A 52 -7.86 1.20 13.88
CA ILE A 52 -6.72 1.95 13.39
C ILE A 52 -5.47 1.73 14.24
N LYS A 53 -5.62 1.47 15.55
CA LYS A 53 -4.49 1.15 16.44
C LYS A 53 -3.74 -0.10 16.01
N GLU A 54 -4.45 -1.13 15.53
CA GLU A 54 -3.83 -2.35 15.01
C GLU A 54 -3.06 -2.06 13.72
N VAL A 55 -3.64 -1.26 12.81
CA VAL A 55 -2.96 -0.83 11.58
C VAL A 55 -1.71 -0.01 11.90
N THR A 56 -1.79 0.95 12.82
CA THR A 56 -0.65 1.78 13.25
C THR A 56 0.47 0.94 13.84
N LYS A 57 0.16 -0.17 14.51
CA LYS A 57 1.19 -1.08 15.04
C LYS A 57 1.99 -1.76 13.92
N GLU A 58 1.33 -2.12 12.82
CA GLU A 58 1.96 -2.84 11.69
C GLU A 58 2.64 -1.90 10.69
N LEU A 59 2.10 -0.68 10.50
CA LEU A 59 2.54 0.26 9.46
C LEU A 59 3.26 1.49 10.01
N GLY A 60 3.19 1.74 11.32
CA GLY A 60 3.60 3.00 11.93
C GLY A 60 2.50 4.07 11.88
N ASP A 61 2.88 5.28 12.28
CA ASP A 61 1.96 6.43 12.31
C ASP A 61 1.62 6.92 10.91
N ALA A 62 0.37 7.35 10.73
CA ALA A 62 -0.05 8.04 9.53
C ALA A 62 0.68 9.39 9.41
N THR A 63 1.04 9.79 8.19
CA THR A 63 1.70 11.07 7.91
C THR A 63 0.74 12.25 8.03
N GLU A 64 -0.54 12.03 7.75
CA GLU A 64 -1.61 13.01 7.89
C GLU A 64 -2.91 12.34 8.36
N ILE A 65 -3.70 13.06 9.16
CA ILE A 65 -5.03 12.63 9.59
C ILE A 65 -6.02 13.75 9.29
N LYS A 66 -7.04 13.46 8.47
CA LYS A 66 -8.15 14.38 8.19
C LYS A 66 -9.41 13.88 8.90
N GLU A 67 -10.09 14.78 9.61
CA GLU A 67 -11.35 14.50 10.30
C GLU A 67 -12.51 15.17 9.58
N HIS A 68 -13.57 14.40 9.33
CA HIS A 68 -14.80 14.85 8.68
C HIS A 68 -15.91 15.11 9.70
N ALA A 69 -16.86 15.97 9.35
CA ALA A 69 -17.92 16.42 10.26
C ALA A 69 -18.83 15.28 10.79
N ASN A 70 -18.88 14.14 10.10
CA ASN A 70 -19.63 12.95 10.49
C ASN A 70 -18.87 12.03 11.47
N GLY A 71 -17.67 12.43 11.92
CA GLY A 71 -16.79 11.64 12.78
C GLY A 71 -15.97 10.57 12.04
N GLU A 72 -16.02 10.56 10.70
CA GLU A 72 -15.11 9.77 9.87
C GLU A 72 -13.71 10.40 9.91
N LYS A 73 -12.68 9.55 9.91
CA LYS A 73 -11.28 9.98 9.82
C LYS A 73 -10.57 9.24 8.71
N ALA A 74 -9.79 9.98 7.93
CA ALA A 74 -8.89 9.47 6.91
C ALA A 74 -7.44 9.56 7.41
N TYR A 75 -6.73 8.44 7.40
CA TYR A 75 -5.34 8.29 7.85
C TYR A 75 -4.46 8.03 6.63
N PHE A 76 -3.69 9.04 6.23
CA PHE A 76 -2.87 9.02 5.03
C PHE A 76 -1.50 8.46 5.35
N TYR A 77 -1.04 7.51 4.54
CA TYR A 77 0.30 6.95 4.58
C TYR A 77 1.00 7.33 3.28
N GLU A 78 1.42 8.60 3.18
CA GLU A 78 1.95 9.20 1.95
C GLU A 78 3.17 8.46 1.41
N THR A 79 4.05 7.90 2.24
CA THR A 79 5.22 7.16 1.70
C THR A 79 4.82 5.85 1.00
N SER A 80 3.67 5.28 1.37
CA SER A 80 3.18 4.02 0.82
C SER A 80 2.09 4.19 -0.25
N GLY A 81 1.53 5.39 -0.44
CA GLY A 81 0.44 5.62 -1.39
C GLY A 81 -0.88 4.95 -0.99
N ILE A 82 -1.15 4.82 0.32
CA ILE A 82 -2.43 4.28 0.84
C ILE A 82 -3.10 5.23 1.83
N VAL A 83 -4.41 5.08 1.99
CA VAL A 83 -5.23 5.79 2.99
C VAL A 83 -6.19 4.82 3.66
N PHE A 84 -6.34 4.94 4.98
CA PHE A 84 -7.35 4.21 5.74
C PHE A 84 -8.50 5.13 6.14
N PHE A 85 -9.72 4.71 5.87
CA PHE A 85 -10.93 5.37 6.33
C PHE A 85 -11.44 4.68 7.58
N THR A 86 -11.91 5.46 8.56
CA THR A 86 -12.39 4.93 9.83
C THR A 86 -13.62 5.64 10.33
N ASN A 87 -14.44 4.92 11.10
CA ASN A 87 -15.53 5.50 11.88
C ASN A 87 -15.52 4.88 13.28
N LYS A 88 -15.57 5.70 14.33
CA LYS A 88 -15.42 5.25 15.74
C LYS A 88 -14.18 4.36 15.94
N ASN A 89 -13.06 4.75 15.33
CA ASN A 89 -11.76 4.08 15.36
C ASN A 89 -11.69 2.69 14.68
N LYS A 90 -12.75 2.24 14.01
CA LYS A 90 -12.77 1.00 13.23
C LYS A 90 -12.54 1.31 11.77
N ILE A 91 -11.77 0.45 11.08
CA ILE A 91 -11.55 0.58 9.64
C ILE A 91 -12.88 0.35 8.91
N THR A 92 -13.22 1.29 8.03
CA THR A 92 -14.37 1.21 7.11
C THR A 92 -13.92 1.10 5.66
N GLY A 93 -12.65 1.43 5.37
CA GLY A 93 -12.07 1.15 4.07
C GLY A 93 -10.58 1.39 3.97
N LEU A 94 -10.01 0.89 2.88
CA LEU A 94 -8.63 1.08 2.45
C LEU A 94 -8.64 1.60 1.02
N GLY A 95 -8.04 2.77 0.80
CA GLY A 95 -7.75 3.31 -0.52
C GLY A 95 -6.28 3.13 -0.89
N ILE A 96 -6.01 2.78 -2.13
CA ILE A 96 -4.69 2.64 -2.73
C ILE A 96 -4.64 3.56 -3.94
N ASN A 97 -3.64 4.42 -4.00
CA ASN A 97 -3.47 5.36 -5.10
C ASN A 97 -2.39 4.87 -6.06
N PHE A 98 -2.72 4.61 -7.33
CA PHE A 98 -1.75 4.26 -8.37
C PHE A 98 -1.32 5.47 -9.19
N ASN A 99 -2.16 6.50 -9.28
CA ASN A 99 -1.87 7.72 -10.04
C ASN A 99 -2.56 8.94 -9.44
N THR A 100 -1.87 10.08 -9.38
CA THR A 100 -2.46 11.35 -8.95
C THR A 100 -3.46 11.85 -10.00
N ASP A 101 -4.74 11.67 -9.75
CA ASP A 101 -5.83 12.17 -10.58
C ASP A 101 -6.46 13.47 -10.06
N GLY A 102 -5.97 13.96 -8.92
CA GLY A 102 -6.41 15.17 -8.24
C GLY A 102 -7.39 14.93 -7.09
N ASP A 103 -7.71 13.67 -6.75
CA ASP A 103 -8.58 13.36 -5.61
C ASP A 103 -7.84 13.55 -4.27
N GLU A 104 -8.19 14.60 -3.54
CA GLU A 104 -7.62 14.95 -2.23
C GLU A 104 -7.97 13.96 -1.10
N LYS A 105 -8.84 12.98 -1.38
CA LYS A 105 -9.14 11.87 -0.46
C LYS A 105 -8.07 10.78 -0.48
N PHE A 106 -7.16 10.81 -1.45
CA PHE A 106 -6.07 9.84 -1.59
C PHE A 106 -4.72 10.51 -1.37
N PRO A 107 -3.68 9.73 -1.06
CA PRO A 107 -2.33 10.23 -0.99
C PRO A 107 -1.88 10.84 -2.31
N THR A 108 -1.01 11.85 -2.22
CA THR A 108 -0.49 12.54 -3.40
C THR A 108 0.53 11.70 -4.18
N THR A 109 1.08 10.68 -3.54
CA THR A 109 2.05 9.73 -4.09
C THR A 109 1.38 8.47 -4.63
N SER A 110 2.06 7.81 -5.56
CA SER A 110 1.68 6.48 -6.04
C SER A 110 2.11 5.39 -5.06
N PHE A 111 1.33 4.31 -5.05
CA PHE A 111 1.56 3.08 -4.31
C PHE A 111 2.89 2.46 -4.71
N THR A 112 3.69 2.11 -3.72
CA THR A 112 5.05 1.57 -3.90
C THR A 112 5.14 0.09 -3.53
N GLY A 113 4.01 -0.53 -3.16
CA GLY A 113 3.92 -1.93 -2.77
C GLY A 113 3.49 -2.86 -3.91
N THR A 114 3.01 -4.03 -3.54
CA THR A 114 2.36 -4.98 -4.46
C THR A 114 0.92 -5.19 -4.02
N LEU A 115 0.00 -5.08 -4.98
CA LEU A 115 -1.41 -5.39 -4.80
C LEU A 115 -1.74 -6.61 -5.63
N THR A 116 -2.31 -7.64 -5.01
CA THR A 116 -2.84 -8.82 -5.69
C THR A 116 -4.35 -8.87 -5.54
N LEU A 117 -5.07 -9.00 -6.66
CA LEU A 117 -6.51 -9.30 -6.68
C LEU A 117 -6.70 -10.72 -7.21
N GLY A 118 -7.07 -11.64 -6.32
CA GLY A 118 -7.07 -13.08 -6.61
C GLY A 118 -5.65 -13.56 -6.87
N GLU A 119 -5.34 -13.83 -8.15
CA GLU A 119 -4.02 -14.27 -8.62
C GLU A 119 -3.34 -13.22 -9.51
N VAL A 120 -3.98 -12.06 -9.71
CA VAL A 120 -3.52 -11.03 -10.63
C VAL A 120 -2.82 -9.91 -9.88
N ASN A 121 -1.57 -9.64 -10.24
CA ASN A 121 -0.85 -8.47 -9.75
C ASN A 121 -1.38 -7.20 -10.43
N ILE A 122 -1.64 -6.18 -9.62
CA ILE A 122 -2.22 -4.92 -10.06
C ILE A 122 -1.14 -3.85 -10.12
N PHE A 123 -1.13 -3.12 -11.23
CA PHE A 123 -0.20 -2.03 -11.51
C PHE A 123 -0.96 -0.82 -12.04
N LYS A 124 -0.28 0.32 -12.17
CA LYS A 124 -0.87 1.54 -12.73
C LYS A 124 -1.37 1.32 -14.17
N GLU A 125 -0.68 0.47 -14.92
CA GLU A 125 -0.95 0.14 -16.31
C GLU A 125 -2.11 -0.86 -16.46
N THR A 126 -2.60 -1.46 -15.37
CA THR A 126 -3.76 -2.36 -15.40
C THR A 126 -4.97 -1.64 -15.95
N VAL A 127 -5.64 -2.26 -16.93
CA VAL A 127 -6.84 -1.71 -17.57
C VAL A 127 -8.10 -2.40 -17.05
N SER A 128 -9.27 -1.82 -17.32
CA SER A 128 -10.55 -2.36 -16.87
C SER A 128 -10.82 -3.78 -17.37
N ALA A 129 -10.33 -4.14 -18.57
CA ALA A 129 -10.44 -5.48 -19.11
C ALA A 129 -9.65 -6.53 -18.30
N ASP A 130 -8.49 -6.16 -17.75
CA ASP A 130 -7.70 -7.04 -16.90
C ASP A 130 -8.44 -7.35 -15.60
N ILE A 131 -9.07 -6.34 -14.99
CA ILE A 131 -9.88 -6.50 -13.77
C ILE A 131 -11.13 -7.35 -14.05
N ALA A 132 -11.79 -7.12 -15.18
CA ALA A 132 -12.96 -7.91 -15.58
C ALA A 132 -12.63 -9.39 -15.83
N GLY A 133 -11.38 -9.70 -16.17
CA GLY A 133 -10.89 -11.05 -16.45
C GLY A 133 -10.49 -11.88 -15.22
N ILE A 134 -10.56 -11.34 -14.00
CA ILE A 134 -10.19 -12.06 -12.79
C ILE A 134 -11.23 -13.16 -12.49
N GLU A 135 -10.85 -14.43 -12.65
CA GLU A 135 -11.80 -15.56 -12.54
C GLU A 135 -12.26 -15.83 -11.10
N ASN A 136 -11.37 -15.64 -10.13
CA ASN A 136 -11.61 -15.99 -8.72
C ASN A 136 -12.40 -14.92 -7.94
N ILE A 137 -12.61 -13.75 -8.53
CA ILE A 137 -13.33 -12.62 -7.94
C ILE A 137 -14.14 -11.98 -9.07
N GLU A 138 -15.45 -12.20 -9.10
CA GLU A 138 -16.27 -11.63 -10.17
C GLU A 138 -16.35 -10.10 -10.03
N PHE A 139 -15.85 -9.39 -11.04
CA PHE A 139 -16.02 -7.94 -11.20
C PHE A 139 -17.09 -7.62 -12.24
N ILE A 140 -17.83 -6.53 -12.01
CA ILE A 140 -18.64 -5.85 -13.01
C ILE A 140 -18.02 -4.48 -13.32
N CYS A 141 -17.85 -4.19 -14.60
CA CYS A 141 -17.35 -2.91 -15.09
C CYS A 141 -18.48 -2.19 -15.83
N PRO A 142 -19.39 -1.49 -15.13
CA PRO A 142 -20.57 -0.89 -15.75
C PRO A 142 -20.23 0.22 -16.76
N PHE A 143 -19.03 0.79 -16.66
CA PHE A 143 -18.47 1.75 -17.61
C PHE A 143 -16.93 1.70 -17.57
N PRO A 144 -16.21 2.17 -18.61
CA PRO A 144 -14.75 2.03 -18.70
C PRO A 144 -13.96 2.65 -17.55
N ALA A 145 -14.53 3.66 -16.87
CA ALA A 145 -13.89 4.36 -15.77
C ALA A 145 -14.02 3.65 -14.40
N MET A 146 -14.74 2.52 -14.30
CA MET A 146 -14.91 1.84 -13.01
C MET A 146 -15.24 0.35 -13.15
N CYS A 147 -14.59 -0.45 -12.31
CA CYS A 147 -14.94 -1.85 -12.05
C CYS A 147 -15.18 -2.04 -10.56
N ALA A 148 -16.04 -2.98 -10.17
CA ALA A 148 -16.23 -3.33 -8.78
C ALA A 148 -16.68 -4.77 -8.61
N THR A 149 -16.48 -5.35 -7.44
CA THR A 149 -16.95 -6.71 -7.14
C THR A 149 -18.46 -6.80 -7.36
N LYS A 150 -18.87 -7.82 -8.10
CA LYS A 150 -20.26 -8.04 -8.50
C LYS A 150 -21.15 -8.29 -7.30
N ASP A 151 -20.71 -9.16 -6.40
CA ASP A 151 -21.41 -9.39 -5.14
C ASP A 151 -21.11 -8.24 -4.17
N ARG A 152 -22.16 -7.46 -3.88
CA ARG A 152 -22.12 -6.32 -2.95
C ARG A 152 -22.48 -6.73 -1.51
N SER A 153 -22.87 -7.99 -1.29
CA SER A 153 -23.15 -8.54 0.04
C SER A 153 -21.89 -9.08 0.74
N LEU A 154 -20.76 -9.11 0.04
CA LEU A 154 -19.47 -9.49 0.60
C LEU A 154 -19.08 -8.54 1.74
N ASN A 155 -18.39 -9.07 2.76
CA ASN A 155 -17.88 -8.28 3.87
C ASN A 155 -16.87 -7.22 3.44
N ILE A 156 -16.24 -7.42 2.27
CA ILE A 156 -15.33 -6.47 1.64
C ILE A 156 -15.75 -6.32 0.19
N VAL A 157 -15.97 -5.08 -0.25
CA VAL A 157 -16.28 -4.73 -1.62
C VAL A 157 -15.08 -4.02 -2.22
N CYS A 158 -14.54 -4.55 -3.31
CA CYS A 158 -13.42 -3.94 -4.03
C CYS A 158 -13.93 -3.12 -5.22
N THR A 159 -13.43 -1.90 -5.38
CA THR A 159 -13.72 -1.01 -6.51
C THR A 159 -12.40 -0.52 -7.10
N ALA A 160 -12.23 -0.64 -8.41
CA ALA A 160 -11.11 -0.11 -9.18
C ALA A 160 -11.62 1.06 -10.05
N ALA A 161 -10.96 2.20 -9.98
CA ALA A 161 -11.28 3.40 -10.74
C ALA A 161 -10.21 3.67 -11.79
N PHE A 162 -10.64 4.14 -12.96
CA PHE A 162 -9.78 4.37 -14.12
C PHE A 162 -10.00 5.76 -14.69
N LYS A 163 -8.93 6.35 -15.22
CA LYS A 163 -8.93 7.60 -15.97
C LYS A 163 -8.03 7.44 -17.17
N ASP A 164 -8.52 7.83 -18.35
CA ASP A 164 -7.80 7.66 -19.62
C ASP A 164 -7.30 6.21 -19.82
N GLU A 165 -8.16 5.24 -19.47
CA GLU A 165 -7.92 3.79 -19.51
C GLU A 165 -6.85 3.27 -18.53
N GLN A 166 -6.23 4.12 -17.72
CA GLN A 166 -5.25 3.71 -16.71
C GLN A 166 -5.86 3.64 -15.32
N LEU A 167 -5.39 2.70 -14.50
CA LEU A 167 -5.81 2.57 -13.10
C LEU A 167 -5.35 3.80 -12.31
N THR A 168 -6.27 4.47 -11.65
CA THR A 168 -5.95 5.57 -10.73
C THR A 168 -5.99 5.11 -9.29
N GLN A 169 -7.02 4.37 -8.91
CA GLN A 169 -7.29 4.05 -7.51
C GLN A 169 -7.92 2.67 -7.37
N VAL A 170 -7.62 2.01 -6.24
CA VAL A 170 -8.36 0.83 -5.78
C VAL A 170 -8.85 1.08 -4.37
N VAL A 171 -10.13 0.80 -4.12
CA VAL A 171 -10.79 0.99 -2.83
C VAL A 171 -11.43 -0.31 -2.37
N PHE A 172 -11.12 -0.69 -1.13
CA PHE A 172 -11.79 -1.75 -0.40
C PHE A 172 -12.70 -1.13 0.65
N LEU A 173 -13.99 -1.39 0.56
CA LEU A 173 -14.99 -0.97 1.55
C LEU A 173 -15.34 -2.15 2.45
N MET A 174 -15.33 -1.93 3.76
CA MET A 174 -15.63 -2.96 4.76
C MET A 174 -17.04 -2.74 5.33
N HIS A 175 -17.83 -3.82 5.35
CA HIS A 175 -19.21 -3.83 5.84
C HIS A 175 -19.34 -4.47 7.23
#